data_AF-A0A8T2RCT0-F1
#
_entry.id   AF-A0A8T2RCT0-F1
#
_cell.length_a   1.000
_cell.length_b   1.000
_cell.length_c   1.000
_cell.angle_alpha   90.00
_cell.angle_beta   90.00
_cell.angle_gamma   90.00
#
_symmetry.space_group_name_H-M   'P 1'
#
loop_
_entity.id
_entity.type
_entity.pdbx_description
1 polymer ?
#
loop_
_entity_poly.entity_id
_entity_poly.type
_entity_poly.pdbx_seq_one_letter_code
_entity_poly.pdbx_strand_id
1 'polypeptide(L)'
;MESEDDDSDASIKSLESRKRSKWFRSFFNELDAITNEEITDHNRQFHCPACQGGVGAIDWYKGVHPLLTHAKTHRTKRIRLHREFAKTLEEELEMRTVEIASLGGTRFGKWRGLQNTDSTKDMMIIWPPMVVIQNTQLTRDEHDKWIGMGNKELMEMFQDYTPAKARHAYGPQGHRGMSLLIFPESPTGYWYADRLAKVFNDAGKGRQHWDSPGKRVFQPGGDRILYGYMARAEDLDIFNKHSAAKSKIKWTLKRYREAVDKALSQMDEENQQLIYLKSKVQKQKEQSKILEKSLGTFSRKLRQKEEEIFKIRQLARDQHEENQREIDELEKTYKERIIQLQRDRLKREQQIQEKKEELQLGHIERFEQLEKKLSEEQHHPKQTKMRDDIARETQLIESSLREKEEYEHEKQQLLRQQHIRKREFMRIKCEEHLEFERELERERQELFDHYSTTV
;
A
#
# COMPACT_ATOMS: atom_id res chain seq x y z
N MET A 1 -74.44 -19.02 -33.89
CA MET A 1 -75.63 -18.76 -34.72
C MET A 1 -76.55 -17.88 -33.90
N GLU A 2 -76.98 -16.71 -34.32
CA GLU A 2 -76.89 -15.95 -35.57
C GLU A 2 -77.43 -14.56 -35.16
N SER A 3 -76.66 -13.49 -35.36
CA SER A 3 -76.85 -12.46 -36.40
C SER A 3 -78.12 -11.61 -36.19
N GLU A 4 -77.96 -10.32 -35.87
CA GLU A 4 -78.18 -9.18 -36.79
C GLU A 4 -79.65 -8.71 -36.71
N ASP A 5 -80.06 -7.45 -36.54
CA ASP A 5 -79.57 -6.15 -37.02
C ASP A 5 -80.22 -4.99 -36.23
N ASP A 6 -79.85 -3.75 -36.61
CA ASP A 6 -80.49 -2.44 -36.39
C ASP A 6 -80.13 -1.64 -35.11
N ASP A 7 -79.74 -0.37 -35.16
CA ASP A 7 -79.69 0.58 -36.28
C ASP A 7 -78.67 1.72 -35.97
N SER A 8 -77.98 2.14 -37.03
CA SER A 8 -77.00 3.21 -37.06
C SER A 8 -77.71 4.51 -37.44
N ASP A 9 -77.82 5.44 -36.49
CA ASP A 9 -77.92 6.86 -36.85
C ASP A 9 -77.05 7.74 -35.94
N ALA A 10 -75.78 7.80 -36.28
CA ALA A 10 -74.91 8.92 -35.91
C ALA A 10 -74.53 9.66 -37.19
N SER A 11 -75.49 10.38 -37.78
CA SER A 11 -75.30 11.50 -38.70
C SER A 11 -73.86 12.07 -38.65
N ILE A 12 -73.06 11.78 -39.68
CA ILE A 12 -71.71 12.32 -39.86
C ILE A 12 -71.85 13.82 -40.11
N LYS A 13 -71.92 14.60 -39.04
CA LYS A 13 -71.89 16.07 -39.13
C LYS A 13 -70.49 16.48 -39.58
N SER A 14 -70.39 17.17 -40.72
CA SER A 14 -69.13 17.76 -41.19
C SER A 14 -68.49 18.62 -40.10
N LEU A 15 -67.15 18.74 -40.09
CA LEU A 15 -66.40 19.53 -39.10
C LEU A 15 -66.97 20.96 -38.97
N GLU A 16 -67.27 21.60 -40.10
CA GLU A 16 -67.93 22.90 -40.17
C GLU A 16 -69.31 22.95 -39.50
N SER A 17 -70.08 21.87 -39.62
CA SER A 17 -71.40 21.76 -38.95
C SER A 17 -71.27 21.63 -37.43
N ARG A 18 -70.18 21.00 -36.93
CA ARG A 18 -69.89 20.89 -35.48
C ARG A 18 -69.41 22.22 -34.90
N LYS A 19 -68.52 22.93 -35.61
CA LYS A 19 -68.07 24.29 -35.25
C LYS A 19 -69.25 25.26 -35.12
N ARG A 20 -70.21 25.19 -36.06
CA ARG A 20 -71.39 26.07 -36.10
C ARG A 20 -72.49 25.71 -35.10
N SER A 21 -72.28 24.70 -34.24
CA SER A 21 -73.22 24.37 -33.18
C SER A 21 -73.45 25.57 -32.26
N LYS A 22 -74.66 25.69 -31.69
CA LYS A 22 -75.03 26.81 -30.79
C LYS A 22 -74.05 27.00 -29.63
N TRP A 23 -73.38 25.93 -29.20
CA TRP A 23 -72.45 25.93 -28.08
C TRP A 23 -71.02 26.33 -28.47
N PHE A 24 -70.52 25.96 -29.66
CA PHE A 24 -69.11 26.15 -30.01
C PHE A 24 -68.86 27.29 -31.01
N ARG A 25 -69.91 27.81 -31.65
CA ARG A 25 -69.81 28.79 -32.73
C ARG A 25 -69.04 30.05 -32.36
N SER A 26 -69.25 30.61 -31.16
CA SER A 26 -68.52 31.81 -30.74
C SER A 26 -67.02 31.55 -30.63
N PHE A 27 -66.65 30.43 -30.00
CA PHE A 27 -65.26 30.04 -29.79
C PHE A 27 -64.53 29.77 -31.10
N PHE A 28 -65.13 28.99 -32.02
CA PHE A 28 -64.47 28.67 -33.29
C PHE A 28 -64.42 29.88 -34.23
N ASN A 29 -65.40 30.79 -34.19
CA ASN A 29 -65.29 32.06 -34.93
C ASN A 29 -64.11 32.92 -34.44
N GLU A 30 -63.86 32.96 -33.12
CA GLU A 30 -62.70 33.64 -32.55
C GLU A 30 -61.39 32.92 -32.89
N LEU A 31 -61.40 31.59 -32.91
CA LEU A 31 -60.25 30.76 -33.29
C LEU A 31 -59.92 30.91 -34.79
N ASP A 32 -60.92 31.07 -35.65
CA ASP A 32 -60.77 31.28 -37.09
C ASP A 32 -60.29 32.70 -37.43
N ALA A 33 -60.49 33.67 -36.53
CA ALA A 33 -60.01 35.04 -36.70
C ALA A 33 -58.53 35.24 -36.32
N ILE A 34 -57.86 34.24 -35.72
CA ILE A 34 -56.50 34.37 -35.20
C ILE A 34 -55.50 33.48 -35.96
N THR A 35 -54.26 33.95 -36.07
CA THR A 35 -53.20 33.24 -36.81
C THR A 35 -52.69 32.03 -36.01
N ASN A 36 -52.06 31.07 -36.69
CA ASN A 36 -51.48 29.89 -36.02
C ASN A 36 -50.37 30.25 -35.01
N GLU A 37 -49.67 31.37 -35.23
CA GLU A 37 -48.68 31.94 -34.30
C GLU A 37 -49.35 32.45 -33.01
N GLU A 38 -50.50 33.10 -33.14
CA GLU A 38 -51.28 33.56 -31.98
C GLU A 38 -52.01 32.45 -31.23
N ILE A 39 -52.33 31.33 -31.91
CA ILE A 39 -52.91 30.13 -31.28
C ILE A 39 -51.89 29.41 -30.40
N THR A 40 -50.62 29.45 -30.81
CA THR A 40 -49.49 28.83 -30.09
C THR A 40 -48.90 29.72 -29.01
N ASP A 41 -49.33 30.98 -28.91
CA ASP A 41 -48.96 31.87 -27.81
C ASP A 41 -49.50 31.35 -26.47
N HIS A 42 -48.57 30.97 -25.59
CA HIS A 42 -48.85 30.46 -24.25
C HIS A 42 -49.45 31.51 -23.31
N ASN A 43 -49.42 32.80 -23.66
CA ASN A 43 -50.01 33.87 -22.85
C ASN A 43 -51.46 34.17 -23.20
N ARG A 44 -51.95 33.72 -24.37
CA ARG A 44 -53.34 33.93 -24.77
C ARG A 44 -54.28 33.05 -23.97
N GLN A 45 -55.35 33.64 -23.46
CA GLN A 45 -56.27 32.96 -22.55
C GLN A 45 -57.56 32.58 -23.28
N PHE A 46 -58.01 31.34 -23.09
CA PHE A 46 -59.22 30.82 -23.69
C PHE A 46 -60.17 30.29 -22.63
N HIS A 47 -61.48 30.41 -22.89
CA HIS A 47 -62.52 29.80 -22.08
C HIS A 47 -63.05 28.52 -22.73
N CYS A 48 -63.50 27.58 -21.89
CA CYS A 48 -64.19 26.40 -22.36
C CYS A 48 -65.67 26.72 -22.66
N PRO A 49 -66.12 26.67 -23.94
CA PRO A 49 -67.52 26.95 -24.28
C PRO A 49 -68.49 25.92 -23.69
N ALA A 50 -68.04 24.69 -23.43
CA ALA A 50 -68.85 23.66 -22.79
C ALA A 50 -69.08 23.92 -21.28
N CYS A 51 -68.25 24.74 -20.65
CA CYS A 51 -68.38 25.16 -19.24
C CYS A 51 -69.33 26.35 -19.03
N GLN A 52 -69.81 27.01 -20.08
CA GLN A 52 -70.59 28.24 -19.98
C GLN A 52 -71.85 28.06 -19.10
N GLY A 53 -71.94 28.81 -18.00
CA GLY A 53 -73.04 28.72 -17.03
C GLY A 53 -72.99 27.51 -16.07
N GLY A 54 -71.84 26.83 -15.95
CA GLY A 54 -71.58 25.74 -15.00
C GLY A 54 -70.34 25.96 -14.13
N VAL A 55 -70.00 24.98 -13.30
CA VAL A 55 -68.74 24.99 -12.52
C VAL A 55 -67.57 24.88 -13.52
N GLY A 56 -66.72 25.90 -13.56
CA GLY A 56 -65.65 26.08 -14.57
C GLY A 56 -65.91 27.18 -15.62
N ALA A 57 -67.06 27.88 -15.56
CA ALA A 57 -67.39 28.94 -16.52
C ALA A 57 -66.47 30.17 -16.45
N ILE A 58 -65.74 30.36 -15.35
CA ILE A 58 -64.88 31.53 -15.08
C ILE A 58 -63.39 31.16 -15.30
N ASP A 59 -63.08 29.89 -15.56
CA ASP A 59 -61.70 29.42 -15.69
C ASP A 59 -61.12 29.78 -17.06
N TRP A 60 -60.00 30.49 -17.03
CA TRP A 60 -59.22 30.87 -18.21
C TRP A 60 -58.01 29.93 -18.36
N TYR A 61 -57.86 29.34 -19.54
CA TYR A 61 -56.75 28.45 -19.89
C TYR A 61 -55.72 29.20 -20.70
N LYS A 62 -54.47 29.23 -20.22
CA LYS A 62 -53.33 29.83 -20.91
C LYS A 62 -52.85 28.92 -22.03
N GLY A 63 -53.21 29.27 -23.27
CA GLY A 63 -52.97 28.47 -24.47
C GLY A 63 -54.05 27.43 -24.77
N VAL A 64 -54.11 27.00 -26.03
CA VAL A 64 -55.16 26.07 -26.51
C VAL A 64 -54.94 24.63 -26.00
N HIS A 65 -53.70 24.20 -25.76
CA HIS A 65 -53.44 22.84 -25.27
C HIS A 65 -53.98 22.57 -23.85
N PRO A 66 -53.76 23.44 -22.84
CA PRO A 66 -54.39 23.26 -21.53
C PRO A 66 -55.93 23.26 -21.58
N LEU A 67 -56.53 24.06 -22.48
CA LEU A 67 -57.98 24.03 -22.72
C LEU A 67 -58.43 22.67 -23.27
N LEU A 68 -57.71 22.15 -24.26
CA LEU A 68 -58.01 20.84 -24.86
C LEU A 68 -57.89 19.72 -23.81
N THR A 69 -56.85 19.75 -22.97
CA THR A 69 -56.69 18.80 -21.87
C THR A 69 -57.87 18.86 -20.91
N HIS A 70 -58.28 20.06 -20.49
CA HIS A 70 -59.45 20.24 -19.65
C HIS A 70 -60.71 19.63 -20.28
N ALA A 71 -60.99 19.94 -21.55
CA ALA A 71 -62.16 19.42 -22.25
C ALA A 71 -62.18 17.88 -22.35
N LYS A 72 -61.01 17.24 -22.48
CA LYS A 72 -60.90 15.77 -22.48
C LYS A 72 -61.13 15.15 -21.10
N THR A 73 -60.61 15.79 -20.05
CA THR A 73 -60.58 15.21 -18.70
C THR A 73 -61.76 15.61 -17.83
N HIS A 74 -62.61 16.54 -18.27
CA HIS A 74 -63.76 16.99 -17.48
C HIS A 74 -64.83 15.89 -17.33
N ARG A 75 -65.18 15.53 -16.09
CA ARG A 75 -66.02 14.35 -15.76
C ARG A 75 -67.29 14.67 -14.95
N THR A 76 -67.63 15.93 -14.72
CA THR A 76 -68.73 16.29 -13.81
C THR A 76 -70.02 16.65 -14.55
N LYS A 77 -70.15 17.88 -15.06
CA LYS A 77 -71.33 18.38 -15.80
C LYS A 77 -71.05 18.49 -17.30
N ARG A 78 -72.09 18.24 -18.12
CA ARG A 78 -72.06 18.37 -19.60
C ARG A 78 -70.90 17.59 -20.27
N ILE A 79 -70.66 16.36 -19.81
CA ILE A 79 -69.54 15.51 -20.26
C ILE A 79 -69.58 15.27 -21.78
N ARG A 80 -70.77 15.02 -22.35
CA ARG A 80 -70.92 14.83 -23.80
C ARG A 80 -70.49 16.08 -24.59
N LEU A 81 -70.84 17.28 -24.13
CA LEU A 81 -70.44 18.54 -24.76
C LEU A 81 -68.93 18.80 -24.65
N HIS A 82 -68.30 18.47 -23.52
CA HIS A 82 -66.85 18.61 -23.37
C HIS A 82 -66.08 17.66 -24.29
N ARG A 83 -66.56 16.41 -24.42
CA ARG A 83 -65.99 15.43 -25.36
C ARG A 83 -66.18 15.84 -26.82
N GLU A 84 -67.35 16.36 -27.17
CA GLU A 84 -67.63 16.83 -28.53
C GLU A 84 -66.80 18.08 -28.87
N PHE A 85 -66.64 19.00 -27.92
CA PHE A 85 -65.76 20.16 -28.05
C PHE A 85 -64.30 19.75 -28.21
N ALA A 86 -63.79 18.85 -27.35
CA ALA A 86 -62.41 18.37 -27.42
C ALA A 86 -62.10 17.71 -28.76
N LYS A 87 -63.00 16.85 -29.26
CA LYS A 87 -62.84 16.22 -30.59
C LYS A 87 -62.82 17.26 -31.70
N THR A 88 -63.74 18.22 -31.67
CA THR A 88 -63.83 19.26 -32.71
C THR A 88 -62.61 20.18 -32.70
N LEU A 89 -62.09 20.52 -31.51
CA LEU A 89 -60.90 21.36 -31.36
C LEU A 89 -59.61 20.62 -31.77
N GLU A 90 -59.49 19.34 -31.41
CA GLU A 90 -58.34 18.52 -31.79
C GLU A 90 -58.26 18.34 -33.31
N GLU A 91 -59.37 18.00 -33.97
CA GLU A 91 -59.43 17.88 -35.43
C GLU A 91 -59.11 19.20 -36.14
N GLU A 92 -59.49 20.36 -35.57
CA GLU A 92 -59.17 21.68 -36.13
C GLU A 92 -57.68 22.03 -36.02
N LEU A 93 -57.07 21.73 -34.87
CA LEU A 93 -55.63 21.93 -34.68
C LEU A 93 -54.83 21.02 -35.60
N GLU A 94 -55.25 19.77 -35.79
CA GLU A 94 -54.62 18.84 -36.71
C GLU A 94 -54.69 19.34 -38.16
N MET A 95 -55.85 19.83 -38.62
CA MET A 95 -55.99 20.42 -39.96
C MET A 95 -55.03 21.60 -40.18
N ARG A 96 -54.93 22.51 -39.20
CA ARG A 96 -53.99 23.65 -39.26
C ARG A 96 -52.52 23.22 -39.19
N THR A 97 -52.22 22.12 -38.50
CA THR A 97 -50.85 21.57 -38.42
C THR A 97 -50.43 20.92 -39.74
N VAL A 98 -51.37 20.28 -40.44
CA VAL A 98 -51.14 19.71 -41.78
C VAL A 98 -50.87 20.81 -42.81
N GLU A 99 -51.60 21.93 -42.76
CA GLU A 99 -51.33 23.11 -43.61
C GLU A 99 -49.92 23.69 -43.40
N ILE A 100 -49.39 23.68 -42.16
CA ILE A 100 -48.02 24.14 -41.83
C ILE A 100 -46.95 23.16 -42.32
N ALA A 101 -47.22 21.85 -42.25
CA ALA A 101 -46.30 20.82 -42.74
C ALA A 101 -46.13 20.90 -44.27
N SER A 102 -47.19 21.25 -45.00
CA SER A 102 -47.17 21.45 -46.46
C SER A 102 -46.44 22.73 -46.90
N LEU A 103 -46.25 23.71 -46.01
CA LEU A 103 -45.60 25.00 -46.32
C LEU A 103 -44.18 25.14 -45.73
N GLY A 104 -43.57 24.05 -45.24
CA GLY A 104 -42.18 24.09 -44.76
C GLY A 104 -41.99 24.98 -43.52
N GLY A 105 -42.99 25.03 -42.64
CA GLY A 105 -42.98 25.87 -41.45
C GLY A 105 -41.85 25.57 -40.45
N THR A 106 -41.13 26.62 -40.09
CA THR A 106 -39.99 26.72 -39.18
C THR A 106 -40.16 25.96 -37.86
N ARG A 107 -39.33 24.94 -37.62
CA ARG A 107 -39.24 24.24 -36.33
C ARG A 107 -38.37 25.06 -35.36
N PHE A 108 -38.95 25.96 -34.58
CA PHE A 108 -38.26 26.68 -33.51
C PHE A 108 -37.93 25.75 -32.32
N GLY A 109 -36.80 26.01 -31.64
CA GLY A 109 -36.48 25.43 -30.32
C GLY A 109 -35.66 24.13 -30.28
N LYS A 110 -35.23 23.56 -31.41
CA LYS A 110 -34.28 22.43 -31.42
C LYS A 110 -32.88 22.90 -31.77
N TRP A 111 -31.97 22.87 -30.80
CA TRP A 111 -30.53 22.98 -31.04
C TRP A 111 -30.09 21.82 -31.92
N ARG A 112 -29.61 22.13 -33.13
CA ARG A 112 -28.97 21.14 -33.99
C ARG A 112 -27.52 21.05 -33.57
N GLY A 113 -27.12 19.95 -32.92
CA GLY A 113 -25.70 19.66 -32.70
C GLY A 113 -24.98 19.51 -34.05
N LEU A 114 -23.63 19.51 -34.03
CA LEU A 114 -22.84 19.07 -35.18
C LEU A 114 -23.41 17.73 -35.63
N GLN A 115 -23.81 17.61 -36.91
CA GLN A 115 -24.22 16.32 -37.43
C GLN A 115 -23.08 15.35 -37.12
N ASN A 116 -23.37 14.25 -36.41
CA ASN A 116 -22.46 13.10 -36.35
C ASN A 116 -22.37 12.57 -37.78
N THR A 117 -21.56 13.21 -38.61
CA THR A 117 -21.17 12.65 -39.87
C THR A 117 -20.29 11.47 -39.47
N ASP A 118 -20.82 10.25 -39.54
CA ASP A 118 -20.03 9.02 -39.42
C ASP A 118 -18.83 9.00 -40.40
N SER A 119 -18.73 9.97 -41.32
CA SER A 119 -17.57 10.29 -42.16
C SER A 119 -16.24 10.47 -41.42
N THR A 120 -16.22 10.91 -40.15
CA THR A 120 -14.96 10.98 -39.37
C THR A 120 -14.55 9.61 -38.83
N LYS A 121 -15.50 8.70 -38.60
CA LYS A 121 -15.24 7.34 -38.07
C LYS A 121 -14.65 6.41 -39.12
N ASP A 122 -14.93 6.64 -40.39
CA ASP A 122 -14.36 5.92 -41.54
C ASP A 122 -13.28 6.72 -42.29
N MET A 123 -12.79 7.82 -41.72
CA MET A 123 -11.73 8.61 -42.33
C MET A 123 -10.45 7.78 -42.46
N MET A 124 -10.06 7.54 -43.70
CA MET A 124 -8.81 6.90 -44.04
C MET A 124 -7.69 7.94 -44.10
N ILE A 125 -6.60 7.65 -43.39
CA ILE A 125 -5.42 8.51 -43.30
C ILE A 125 -4.18 7.76 -43.79
N ILE A 126 -3.20 8.53 -44.23
CA ILE A 126 -1.89 8.00 -44.61
C ILE A 126 -1.05 7.79 -43.36
N TRP A 127 -0.39 6.63 -43.31
CA TRP A 127 0.53 6.26 -42.25
C TRP A 127 1.88 5.80 -42.81
N PRO A 128 3.02 6.38 -42.40
CA PRO A 128 3.18 7.49 -41.43
C PRO A 128 2.43 8.76 -41.84
N PRO A 129 2.08 9.66 -40.90
CA PRO A 129 1.49 10.95 -41.23
C PRO A 129 2.47 11.78 -42.06
N MET A 130 2.01 12.33 -43.18
CA MET A 130 2.84 13.10 -44.12
C MET A 130 2.14 14.38 -44.56
N VAL A 131 2.90 15.46 -44.63
CA VAL A 131 2.47 16.75 -45.19
C VAL A 131 3.22 16.97 -46.51
N VAL A 132 2.46 17.23 -47.58
CA VAL A 132 3.01 17.63 -48.87
C VAL A 132 3.29 19.12 -48.83
N ILE A 133 4.49 19.51 -49.26
CA ILE A 133 4.92 20.89 -49.45
C ILE A 133 5.19 21.12 -50.94
N GLN A 134 4.47 22.06 -51.53
CA GLN A 134 4.53 22.41 -52.94
C GLN A 134 5.29 23.73 -53.14
N ASN A 135 5.67 23.98 -54.40
CA ASN A 135 6.46 25.14 -54.84
C ASN A 135 7.89 25.13 -54.25
N THR A 136 8.53 23.97 -54.26
CA THR A 136 9.90 23.79 -53.74
C THR A 136 10.98 23.71 -54.84
N GLN A 137 10.66 24.08 -56.09
CA GLN A 137 11.62 24.27 -57.19
C GLN A 137 12.24 25.67 -57.12
N LEU A 138 13.56 25.77 -57.32
CA LEU A 138 14.30 27.04 -57.24
C LEU A 138 14.71 27.53 -58.63
N THR A 139 15.80 27.00 -59.16
CA THR A 139 16.40 27.39 -60.45
C THR A 139 16.81 26.13 -61.23
N ARG A 140 17.37 26.32 -62.44
CA ARG A 140 18.01 25.23 -63.20
C ARG A 140 19.51 25.28 -63.00
N ASP A 141 20.14 24.10 -62.93
CA ASP A 141 21.59 23.95 -62.90
C ASP A 141 22.21 24.13 -64.30
N GLU A 142 23.54 24.02 -64.37
CA GLU A 142 24.33 24.12 -65.60
C GLU A 142 23.97 23.05 -66.65
N HIS A 143 23.28 21.98 -66.25
CA HIS A 143 22.85 20.89 -67.11
C HIS A 143 21.35 20.98 -67.46
N ASP A 144 20.74 22.16 -67.28
CA ASP A 144 19.32 22.46 -67.50
C ASP A 144 18.35 21.63 -66.63
N LYS A 145 18.83 21.06 -65.51
CA LYS A 145 17.99 20.32 -64.56
C LYS A 145 17.52 21.21 -63.43
N TRP A 146 16.28 21.03 -63.00
CA TRP A 146 15.73 21.78 -61.88
C TRP A 146 16.41 21.39 -60.56
N ILE A 147 16.89 22.39 -59.83
CA ILE A 147 17.27 22.30 -58.42
C ILE A 147 16.15 22.82 -57.53
N GLY A 148 16.12 22.38 -56.28
CA GLY A 148 15.05 22.71 -55.33
C GLY A 148 15.56 22.79 -53.91
N MET A 149 14.63 23.04 -53.00
CA MET A 149 14.89 23.12 -51.56
C MET A 149 15.59 21.86 -51.03
N GLY A 150 16.53 22.03 -50.11
CA GLY A 150 17.24 20.92 -49.49
C GLY A 150 16.47 20.25 -48.35
N ASN A 151 16.80 18.99 -48.01
CA ASN A 151 16.18 18.28 -46.89
C ASN A 151 16.38 19.03 -45.56
N LYS A 152 17.59 19.57 -45.31
CA LYS A 152 17.90 20.29 -44.07
C LYS A 152 17.14 21.60 -43.98
N GLU A 153 17.17 22.40 -45.05
CA GLU A 153 16.44 23.66 -45.17
C GLU A 153 14.93 23.47 -44.92
N LEU A 154 14.32 22.45 -45.54
CA LEU A 154 12.91 22.15 -45.33
C LEU A 154 12.61 21.71 -43.89
N MET A 155 13.49 20.92 -43.27
CA MET A 155 13.30 20.47 -41.88
C MET A 155 13.47 21.62 -40.88
N GLU A 156 14.47 22.48 -41.07
CA GLU A 156 14.72 23.66 -40.23
C GLU A 156 13.55 24.64 -40.29
N MET A 157 12.97 24.85 -41.47
CA MET A 157 11.80 25.74 -41.64
C MET A 157 10.57 25.27 -40.87
N PHE A 158 10.40 23.97 -40.66
CA PHE A 158 9.24 23.38 -39.98
C PHE A 158 9.60 22.63 -38.69
N GLN A 159 10.73 22.98 -38.06
CA GLN A 159 11.26 22.27 -36.89
C GLN A 159 10.28 22.24 -35.71
N ASP A 160 9.47 23.28 -35.53
CA ASP A 160 8.51 23.42 -34.42
C ASP A 160 7.39 22.36 -34.46
N TYR A 161 7.18 21.75 -35.62
CA TYR A 161 6.23 20.67 -35.82
C TYR A 161 6.89 19.29 -35.66
N THR A 162 8.20 19.24 -35.40
CA THR A 162 8.97 18.02 -35.18
C THR A 162 8.85 16.95 -36.28
N PRO A 163 8.99 17.31 -37.58
CA PRO A 163 9.03 16.31 -38.63
C PRO A 163 10.19 15.34 -38.39
N ALA A 164 9.99 14.06 -38.71
CA ALA A 164 11.04 13.06 -38.57
C ALA A 164 11.99 13.06 -39.76
N LYS A 165 11.46 13.26 -40.98
CA LYS A 165 12.23 13.23 -42.23
C LYS A 165 11.64 14.17 -43.28
N ALA A 166 12.49 14.71 -44.14
CA ALA A 166 12.11 15.38 -45.38
C ALA A 166 12.48 14.52 -46.60
N ARG A 167 11.66 14.58 -47.65
CA ARG A 167 11.94 13.96 -48.96
C ARG A 167 11.45 14.85 -50.09
N HIS A 168 12.07 14.75 -51.25
CA HIS A 168 11.71 15.53 -52.43
C HIS A 168 11.42 14.63 -53.64
N ALA A 169 10.50 15.06 -54.50
CA ALA A 169 10.20 14.37 -55.74
C ALA A 169 11.22 14.76 -56.82
N TYR A 170 11.82 13.77 -57.46
CA TYR A 170 12.75 13.95 -58.59
C TYR A 170 12.22 13.23 -59.84
N GLY A 171 12.63 13.71 -61.01
CA GLY A 171 12.34 13.09 -62.30
C GLY A 171 13.47 13.32 -63.30
N PRO A 172 13.26 12.98 -64.59
CA PRO A 172 14.29 13.11 -65.63
C PRO A 172 14.88 14.52 -65.75
N GLN A 173 14.06 15.54 -65.46
CA GLN A 173 14.43 16.97 -65.53
C GLN A 173 14.86 17.55 -64.16
N GLY A 174 15.23 16.71 -63.20
CA GLY A 174 15.64 17.14 -61.85
C GLY A 174 14.47 17.21 -60.85
N HIS A 175 14.58 18.13 -59.89
CA HIS A 175 13.61 18.33 -58.81
C HIS A 175 12.23 18.73 -59.36
N ARG A 176 11.13 18.16 -58.82
CA ARG A 176 9.76 18.30 -59.37
C ARG A 176 8.87 19.31 -58.64
N GLY A 177 9.41 20.03 -57.66
CA GLY A 177 8.72 21.13 -56.98
C GLY A 177 7.73 20.68 -55.92
N MET A 178 7.79 19.38 -55.56
CA MET A 178 6.98 18.73 -54.55
C MET A 178 7.90 18.08 -53.52
N SER A 179 7.61 18.26 -52.24
CA SER A 179 8.37 17.72 -51.12
C SER A 179 7.42 17.16 -50.07
N LEU A 180 7.89 16.24 -49.25
CA LEU A 180 7.14 15.63 -48.15
C LEU A 180 7.89 15.86 -46.84
N LEU A 181 7.15 16.29 -45.84
CA LEU A 181 7.51 16.17 -44.43
C LEU A 181 6.84 14.92 -43.87
N ILE A 182 7.65 13.99 -43.39
CA ILE A 182 7.23 12.71 -42.82
C ILE A 182 7.34 12.83 -41.30
N PHE A 183 6.25 12.60 -40.60
CA PHE A 183 6.16 12.70 -39.15
C PHE A 183 6.36 11.33 -38.48
N PRO A 184 6.67 11.29 -37.18
CA PRO A 184 6.72 10.04 -36.43
C PRO A 184 5.43 9.24 -36.59
N GLU A 185 5.56 7.91 -36.62
CA GLU A 185 4.44 6.97 -36.65
C GLU A 185 3.75 6.90 -35.28
N SER A 186 3.17 8.01 -34.82
CA SER A 186 2.48 8.12 -33.54
C SER A 186 1.27 9.06 -33.62
N PRO A 187 0.29 8.96 -32.69
CA PRO A 187 -0.82 9.89 -32.61
C PRO A 187 -0.37 11.35 -32.50
N THR A 188 0.70 11.60 -31.74
CA THR A 188 1.31 12.92 -31.62
C THR A 188 1.93 13.39 -32.94
N GLY A 189 2.59 12.50 -33.68
CA GLY A 189 3.10 12.79 -35.02
C GLY A 189 2.00 13.16 -36.00
N TYR A 190 0.86 12.47 -35.93
CA TYR A 190 -0.33 12.83 -36.71
C TYR A 190 -0.88 14.20 -36.32
N TRP A 191 -0.97 14.48 -35.01
CA TRP A 191 -1.45 15.77 -34.52
C TRP A 191 -0.59 16.95 -35.01
N TYR A 192 0.74 16.81 -34.98
CA TYR A 192 1.63 17.84 -35.52
C TYR A 192 1.50 18.02 -37.04
N ALA A 193 1.36 16.91 -37.78
CA ALA A 193 1.14 16.94 -39.22
C ALA A 193 -0.16 17.65 -39.59
N ASP A 194 -1.27 17.28 -38.93
CA ASP A 194 -2.59 17.88 -39.13
C ASP A 194 -2.60 19.36 -38.76
N ARG A 195 -1.94 19.73 -37.65
CA ARG A 195 -1.77 21.13 -37.23
C ARG A 195 -1.01 21.94 -38.29
N LEU A 196 0.10 21.43 -38.81
CA LEU A 196 0.87 22.12 -39.85
C LEU A 196 0.01 22.34 -41.11
N ALA A 197 -0.71 21.31 -41.56
CA ALA A 197 -1.60 21.42 -42.72
C ALA A 197 -2.73 22.44 -42.52
N LYS A 198 -3.31 22.51 -41.32
CA LYS A 198 -4.31 23.53 -40.95
C LYS A 198 -3.73 24.93 -41.00
N VAL A 199 -2.53 25.15 -40.45
CA VAL A 199 -1.84 26.45 -40.50
C VAL A 199 -1.63 26.92 -41.95
N PHE A 200 -1.22 26.02 -42.85
CA PHE A 200 -1.15 26.36 -44.27
C PHE A 200 -2.51 26.71 -44.87
N ASN A 201 -3.54 25.94 -44.55
CA ASN A 201 -4.88 26.19 -45.06
C ASN A 201 -5.44 27.53 -44.59
N ASP A 202 -5.30 27.83 -43.31
CA ASP A 202 -5.77 29.07 -42.67
C ASP A 202 -5.02 30.29 -43.22
N ALA A 203 -3.74 30.13 -43.60
CA ALA A 203 -2.94 31.15 -44.28
C ALA A 203 -3.27 31.32 -45.78
N GLY A 204 -4.29 30.63 -46.31
CA GLY A 204 -4.64 30.66 -47.73
C GLY A 204 -3.60 29.98 -48.63
N LYS A 205 -2.84 29.03 -48.07
CA LYS A 205 -1.74 28.29 -48.71
C LYS A 205 -1.95 26.77 -48.64
N GLY A 206 -3.20 26.34 -48.46
CA GLY A 206 -3.60 24.93 -48.46
C GLY A 206 -3.73 24.32 -49.86
N ARG A 207 -4.14 23.04 -49.93
CA ARG A 207 -4.34 22.29 -51.19
C ARG A 207 -5.17 23.05 -52.23
N GLN A 208 -6.36 23.51 -51.83
CA GLN A 208 -7.29 24.19 -52.75
C GLN A 208 -6.66 25.42 -53.41
N HIS A 209 -5.79 26.13 -52.68
CA HIS A 209 -5.09 27.31 -53.17
C HIS A 209 -3.98 26.94 -54.15
N TRP A 210 -3.30 25.80 -53.95
CA TRP A 210 -2.31 25.27 -54.88
C TRP A 210 -2.93 24.74 -56.18
N ASP A 211 -4.12 24.16 -56.10
CA ASP A 211 -4.84 23.62 -57.26
C ASP A 211 -5.57 24.71 -58.06
N SER A 212 -5.69 25.93 -57.51
CA SER A 212 -6.35 27.05 -58.15
C SER A 212 -5.55 27.61 -59.35
N PRO A 213 -6.18 27.91 -60.51
CA PRO A 213 -5.50 28.45 -61.69
C PRO A 213 -4.77 29.79 -61.47
N GLY A 214 -5.22 30.60 -60.51
CA GLY A 214 -4.64 31.92 -60.17
C GLY A 214 -3.67 31.92 -58.99
N LYS A 215 -3.08 30.78 -58.63
CA LYS A 215 -2.19 30.67 -57.47
C LYS A 215 -0.98 31.60 -57.56
N ARG A 216 -0.61 32.21 -56.43
CA ARG A 216 0.56 33.08 -56.35
C ARG A 216 1.80 32.25 -56.03
N VAL A 217 2.82 32.36 -56.86
CA VAL A 217 4.10 31.62 -56.68
C VAL A 217 5.06 32.41 -55.79
N PHE A 218 4.98 33.74 -55.83
CA PHE A 218 5.84 34.66 -55.09
C PHE A 218 5.01 35.69 -54.31
N GLN A 219 5.54 36.11 -53.17
CA GLN A 219 5.06 37.28 -52.43
C GLN A 219 5.58 38.57 -53.06
N PRO A 220 4.89 39.71 -52.85
CA PRO A 220 5.43 41.03 -53.15
C PRO A 220 6.78 41.20 -52.43
N GLY A 221 7.87 41.38 -53.18
CA GLY A 221 9.25 41.38 -52.65
C GLY A 221 10.13 40.24 -53.16
N GLY A 222 9.56 39.23 -53.84
CA GLY A 222 10.31 38.19 -54.54
C GLY A 222 10.44 36.86 -53.78
N ASP A 223 10.00 36.81 -52.51
CA ASP A 223 10.04 35.58 -51.71
C ASP A 223 9.05 34.54 -52.22
N ARG A 224 9.46 33.28 -52.22
CA ARG A 224 8.63 32.17 -52.72
C ARG A 224 7.58 31.74 -51.71
N ILE A 225 6.36 31.47 -52.19
CA ILE A 225 5.26 30.99 -51.34
C ILE A 225 5.21 29.47 -51.35
N LEU A 226 5.47 28.85 -50.20
CA LEU A 226 5.20 27.42 -50.01
C LEU A 226 3.71 27.18 -49.75
N TYR A 227 3.21 26.09 -50.31
CA TYR A 227 1.87 25.58 -50.03
C TYR A 227 1.99 24.23 -49.36
N GLY A 228 1.12 23.96 -48.38
CA GLY A 228 1.22 22.75 -47.56
C GLY A 228 -0.13 22.13 -47.25
N TYR A 229 -0.19 20.79 -47.25
CA TYR A 229 -1.43 20.07 -46.94
C TYR A 229 -1.17 18.60 -46.58
N MET A 230 -2.13 17.98 -45.88
CA MET A 230 -2.07 16.54 -45.58
C MET A 230 -2.05 15.70 -46.86
N ALA A 231 -1.09 14.77 -46.93
CA ALA A 231 -0.94 13.87 -48.06
C ALA A 231 -2.16 12.96 -48.22
N ARG A 232 -2.58 12.78 -49.47
CA ARG A 232 -3.55 11.76 -49.90
C ARG A 232 -2.87 10.75 -50.81
N ALA A 233 -3.54 9.62 -51.05
CA ALA A 233 -2.97 8.50 -51.79
C ALA A 233 -2.51 8.97 -53.18
N GLU A 234 -3.29 9.85 -53.82
CA GLU A 234 -3.00 10.40 -55.14
C GLU A 234 -1.72 11.25 -55.15
N ASP A 235 -1.45 12.00 -54.08
CA ASP A 235 -0.22 12.81 -54.00
C ASP A 235 1.02 11.93 -53.91
N LEU A 236 0.93 10.81 -53.19
CA LEU A 236 2.05 9.88 -53.04
C LEU A 236 2.32 9.12 -54.33
N ASP A 237 1.28 8.83 -55.12
CA ASP A 237 1.43 8.28 -56.46
C ASP A 237 2.11 9.28 -57.41
N ILE A 238 1.70 10.56 -57.37
CA ILE A 238 2.35 11.65 -58.12
C ILE A 238 3.81 11.80 -57.70
N PHE A 239 4.09 11.75 -56.39
CA PHE A 239 5.44 11.85 -55.83
C PHE A 239 6.32 10.69 -56.34
N ASN A 240 5.80 9.46 -56.30
CA ASN A 240 6.53 8.24 -56.66
C ASN A 240 6.63 7.95 -58.17
N LYS A 241 5.96 8.72 -59.04
CA LYS A 241 5.85 8.48 -60.51
C LYS A 241 7.19 8.19 -61.22
N HIS A 242 8.29 8.82 -60.79
CA HIS A 242 9.62 8.64 -61.39
C HIS A 242 10.65 8.04 -60.43
N SER A 243 10.21 7.52 -59.28
CA SER A 243 11.07 6.91 -58.28
C SER A 243 11.31 5.43 -58.60
N ALA A 244 12.58 5.01 -58.57
CA ALA A 244 12.93 3.59 -58.63
C ALA A 244 12.31 2.82 -57.45
N ALA A 245 12.04 1.52 -57.60
CA ALA A 245 11.34 0.72 -56.58
C ALA A 245 11.96 0.82 -55.17
N LYS A 246 13.28 0.98 -55.06
CA LYS A 246 14.00 1.13 -53.78
C LYS A 246 13.91 2.54 -53.16
N SER A 247 13.61 3.57 -53.95
CA SER A 247 13.52 4.97 -53.50
C SER A 247 12.07 5.47 -53.36
N LYS A 248 11.07 4.62 -53.66
CA LYS A 248 9.66 4.92 -53.43
C LYS A 248 9.35 5.08 -51.94
N ILE A 249 8.56 6.08 -51.61
CA ILE A 249 8.09 6.28 -50.24
C ILE A 249 7.06 5.22 -49.92
N LYS A 250 7.29 4.50 -48.82
CA LYS A 250 6.38 3.49 -48.28
C LYS A 250 5.33 4.16 -47.43
N TRP A 251 4.08 3.80 -47.66
CA TRP A 251 2.93 4.30 -46.91
C TRP A 251 1.85 3.23 -46.84
N THR A 252 0.99 3.35 -45.84
CA THR A 252 -0.18 2.48 -45.64
C THR A 252 -1.40 3.34 -45.36
N LEU A 253 -2.57 2.87 -45.80
CA LEU A 253 -3.83 3.50 -45.45
C LEU A 253 -4.33 2.91 -44.14
N LYS A 254 -4.59 3.76 -43.14
CA LYS A 254 -5.12 3.36 -41.84
C LYS A 254 -6.39 4.10 -41.52
N ARG A 255 -7.28 3.49 -40.75
CA ARG A 255 -8.44 4.18 -40.17
C ARG A 255 -7.96 5.14 -39.08
N TYR A 256 -8.38 6.39 -39.14
CA TYR A 256 -8.03 7.42 -38.16
C TYR A 256 -8.34 6.98 -36.73
N ARG A 257 -9.53 6.42 -36.50
CA ARG A 257 -9.98 5.93 -35.18
C ARG A 257 -9.05 4.89 -34.57
N GLU A 258 -8.49 4.00 -35.39
CA GLU A 258 -7.60 2.93 -34.90
C GLU A 258 -6.19 3.43 -34.65
N ALA A 259 -5.66 4.26 -35.55
CA ALA A 259 -4.28 4.72 -35.50
C ALA A 259 -4.06 5.89 -34.52
N VAL A 260 -5.10 6.70 -34.29
CA VAL A 260 -5.00 7.94 -33.50
C VAL A 260 -5.91 7.86 -32.27
N ASP A 261 -7.24 7.80 -32.44
CA ASP A 261 -8.16 7.92 -31.31
C ASP A 261 -7.97 6.81 -30.27
N LYS A 262 -7.91 5.54 -30.70
CA LYS A 262 -7.70 4.40 -29.79
C LYS A 262 -6.39 4.53 -29.01
N ALA A 263 -5.32 4.93 -29.69
CA ALA A 263 -4.01 5.09 -29.07
C ALA A 263 -3.99 6.29 -28.10
N LEU A 264 -4.68 7.40 -28.41
CA LEU A 264 -4.86 8.53 -27.48
C LEU A 264 -5.64 8.10 -26.23
N SER A 265 -6.77 7.39 -26.40
CA SER A 265 -7.56 6.88 -25.28
C SER A 265 -6.74 5.93 -24.38
N GLN A 266 -5.96 5.04 -24.98
CA GLN A 266 -5.07 4.15 -24.21
C GLN A 266 -4.03 4.92 -23.41
N MET A 267 -3.38 5.93 -24.00
CA MET A 267 -2.42 6.77 -23.27
C MET A 267 -3.07 7.53 -22.11
N ASP A 268 -4.30 8.00 -22.28
CA ASP A 268 -5.03 8.68 -21.20
C ASP A 268 -5.36 7.72 -20.05
N GLU A 269 -5.81 6.49 -20.36
CA GLU A 269 -6.06 5.44 -19.37
C GLU A 269 -4.77 5.06 -18.62
N GLU A 270 -3.66 4.86 -19.34
CA GLU A 270 -2.35 4.54 -18.75
C GLU A 270 -1.85 5.69 -17.86
N ASN A 271 -2.02 6.94 -18.29
CA ASN A 271 -1.66 8.13 -17.51
C ASN A 271 -2.46 8.21 -16.19
N GLN A 272 -3.75 7.87 -16.22
CA GLN A 272 -4.56 7.79 -14.99
C GLN A 272 -4.06 6.69 -14.04
N GLN A 273 -3.74 5.52 -14.57
CA GLN A 273 -3.16 4.42 -13.77
C GLN A 273 -1.81 4.81 -13.15
N LEU A 274 -0.97 5.53 -13.90
CA LEU A 274 0.33 6.01 -13.44
C LEU A 274 0.18 6.97 -12.24
N ILE A 275 -0.79 7.88 -12.27
CA ILE A 275 -1.09 8.78 -11.15
C ILE A 275 -1.47 7.99 -9.89
N TYR A 276 -2.34 6.98 -10.04
CA TYR A 276 -2.74 6.12 -8.93
C TYR A 276 -1.56 5.35 -8.33
N LEU A 277 -0.75 4.70 -9.18
CA LEU A 277 0.43 3.95 -8.75
C LEU A 277 1.44 4.84 -8.03
N LYS A 278 1.68 6.06 -8.54
CA LYS A 278 2.56 7.05 -7.90
C LYS A 278 2.10 7.39 -6.48
N SER A 279 0.79 7.60 -6.28
CA SER A 279 0.22 7.85 -4.96
C SER A 279 0.38 6.65 -4.01
N LYS A 280 0.15 5.43 -4.53
CA LYS A 280 0.32 4.19 -3.75
C LYS A 280 1.76 3.98 -3.29
N VAL A 281 2.73 4.19 -4.18
CA VAL A 281 4.16 4.10 -3.86
C VAL A 281 4.57 5.13 -2.81
N GLN A 282 4.05 6.37 -2.90
CA GLN A 282 4.33 7.40 -1.91
C GLN A 282 3.81 7.02 -0.52
N LYS A 283 2.59 6.46 -0.42
CA LYS A 283 2.03 5.96 0.84
C LYS A 283 2.88 4.84 1.45
N GLN A 284 3.31 3.87 0.64
CA GLN A 284 4.17 2.78 1.10
C GLN A 284 5.53 3.27 1.59
N LYS A 285 6.12 4.25 0.90
CA LYS A 285 7.39 4.87 1.31
C LYS A 285 7.27 5.53 2.68
N GLU A 286 6.15 6.20 2.96
CA GLU A 286 5.94 6.84 4.27
C GLU A 286 5.73 5.80 5.37
N GLN A 287 4.94 4.75 5.11
CA GLN A 287 4.79 3.63 6.06
C GLN A 287 6.12 2.94 6.37
N SER A 288 6.95 2.71 5.35
CA SER A 288 8.28 2.11 5.53
C SER A 288 9.18 2.95 6.44
N LYS A 289 9.20 4.29 6.29
CA LYS A 289 9.95 5.18 7.18
C LYS A 289 9.46 5.13 8.63
N ILE A 290 8.15 5.04 8.85
CA ILE A 290 7.59 4.93 10.20
C ILE A 290 8.01 3.61 10.84
N LEU A 291 7.93 2.51 10.09
CA LEU A 291 8.37 1.19 10.57
C LEU A 291 9.86 1.17 10.89
N GLU A 292 10.70 1.77 10.05
CA GLU A 292 12.14 1.87 10.27
C GLU A 292 12.46 2.63 11.57
N LYS A 293 11.78 3.76 11.82
CA LYS A 293 11.92 4.51 13.07
C LYS A 293 11.47 3.72 14.30
N SER A 294 10.36 2.98 14.17
CA SER A 294 9.85 2.11 15.24
C SER A 294 10.84 1.00 15.56
N LEU A 295 11.33 0.30 14.53
CA LEU A 295 12.31 -0.77 14.65
C LEU A 295 13.60 -0.25 15.30
N GLY A 296 14.11 0.90 14.86
CA GLY A 296 15.29 1.52 15.47
C GLY A 296 15.11 1.86 16.95
N THR A 297 13.90 2.25 17.35
CA THR A 297 13.55 2.50 18.76
C THR A 297 13.49 1.20 19.56
N PHE A 298 12.86 0.16 19.02
CA PHE A 298 12.78 -1.15 19.66
C PHE A 298 14.17 -1.79 19.83
N SER A 299 15.02 -1.76 18.79
CA SER A 299 16.39 -2.27 18.86
C SER A 299 17.27 -1.52 19.86
N ARG A 300 17.00 -0.23 20.13
CA ARG A 300 17.69 0.52 21.17
C ARG A 300 17.24 0.06 22.57
N LYS A 301 15.93 -0.10 22.77
CA LYS A 301 15.38 -0.60 24.04
C LYS A 301 15.85 -2.01 24.34
N LEU A 302 15.91 -2.89 23.33
CA LEU A 302 16.40 -4.25 23.50
C LEU A 302 17.85 -4.27 23.99
N ARG A 303 18.74 -3.51 23.35
CA ARG A 303 20.14 -3.37 23.79
C ARG A 303 20.27 -2.85 25.22
N GLN A 304 19.47 -1.85 25.60
CA GLN A 304 19.44 -1.36 26.98
C GLN A 304 19.05 -2.46 27.97
N LYS A 305 18.05 -3.29 27.63
CA LYS A 305 17.64 -4.42 28.48
C LYS A 305 18.69 -5.53 28.55
N GLU A 306 19.39 -5.83 27.45
CA GLU A 306 20.50 -6.78 27.44
C GLU A 306 21.65 -6.31 28.34
N GLU A 307 22.00 -5.01 28.29
CA GLU A 307 23.01 -4.41 29.17
C GLU A 307 22.60 -4.43 30.65
N GLU A 308 21.33 -4.13 30.96
CA GLU A 308 20.79 -4.24 32.31
C GLU A 308 20.87 -5.68 32.84
N ILE A 309 20.45 -6.67 32.05
CA ILE A 309 20.53 -8.10 32.40
C ILE A 309 21.98 -8.52 32.61
N PHE A 310 22.90 -8.05 31.76
CA PHE A 310 24.32 -8.33 31.92
C PHE A 310 24.85 -7.83 33.27
N LYS A 311 24.52 -6.59 33.66
CA LYS A 311 24.92 -5.99 34.94
C LYS A 311 24.34 -6.76 36.13
N ILE A 312 23.07 -7.15 36.07
CA ILE A 312 22.42 -7.94 37.13
C ILE A 312 23.15 -9.29 37.30
N ARG A 313 23.45 -9.98 36.20
CA ARG A 313 24.19 -11.25 36.24
C ARG A 313 25.61 -11.11 36.77
N GLN A 314 26.28 -9.99 36.46
CA GLN A 314 27.61 -9.72 36.98
C GLN A 314 27.56 -9.46 38.48
N LEU A 315 26.67 -8.60 38.95
CA LEU A 315 26.49 -8.32 40.39
C LEU A 315 26.17 -9.59 41.18
N ALA A 316 25.30 -10.46 40.65
CA ALA A 316 24.97 -11.72 41.30
C ALA A 316 26.18 -12.68 41.41
N ARG A 317 27.07 -12.69 40.41
CA ARG A 317 28.31 -13.48 40.48
C ARG A 317 29.26 -12.92 41.52
N ASP A 318 29.49 -11.61 41.49
CA ASP A 318 30.40 -10.95 42.43
C ASP A 318 29.93 -11.17 43.88
N GLN A 319 28.62 -11.08 44.14
CA GLN A 319 28.02 -11.35 45.44
C GLN A 319 28.15 -12.83 45.86
N HIS A 320 27.96 -13.77 44.92
CA HIS A 320 28.15 -15.19 45.21
C HIS A 320 29.61 -15.52 45.56
N GLU A 321 30.57 -14.93 44.85
CA GLU A 321 32.00 -15.06 45.16
C GLU A 321 32.36 -14.49 46.52
N GLU A 322 31.79 -13.33 46.90
CA GLU A 322 31.99 -12.72 48.21
C GLU A 322 31.44 -13.62 49.33
N ASN A 323 30.20 -14.09 49.20
CA ASN A 323 29.59 -15.02 50.16
C ASN A 323 30.40 -16.31 50.31
N GLN A 324 30.93 -16.85 49.21
CA GLN A 324 31.78 -18.04 49.26
C GLN A 324 33.09 -17.79 50.03
N ARG A 325 33.71 -16.61 49.84
CA ARG A 325 34.92 -16.23 50.60
C ARG A 325 34.63 -16.11 52.08
N GLU A 326 33.48 -15.54 52.47
CA GLU A 326 33.07 -15.48 53.88
C GLU A 326 32.91 -16.86 54.50
N ILE A 327 32.27 -17.80 53.78
CA ILE A 327 32.12 -19.20 54.21
C ILE A 327 33.50 -19.86 54.38
N ASP A 328 34.40 -19.68 53.42
CA ASP A 328 35.74 -20.27 53.45
C ASP A 328 36.58 -19.70 54.63
N GLU A 329 36.46 -18.40 54.91
CA GLU A 329 37.12 -17.76 56.04
C GLU A 329 36.58 -18.30 57.37
N LEU A 330 35.26 -18.43 57.51
CA LEU A 330 34.64 -19.05 58.68
C LEU A 330 35.14 -20.49 58.87
N GLU A 331 35.14 -21.31 57.81
CA GLU A 331 35.67 -22.67 57.91
C GLU A 331 37.13 -22.70 58.37
N LYS A 332 37.96 -21.78 57.85
CA LYS A 332 39.38 -21.67 58.23
C LYS A 332 39.54 -21.32 59.71
N THR A 333 38.81 -20.32 60.22
CA THR A 333 38.89 -19.92 61.63
C THR A 333 38.48 -21.05 62.58
N TYR A 334 37.41 -21.81 62.25
CA TYR A 334 37.01 -22.96 63.05
C TYR A 334 38.04 -24.10 63.00
N LYS A 335 38.60 -24.41 61.82
CA LYS A 335 39.66 -25.42 61.67
C LYS A 335 40.88 -25.06 62.52
N GLU A 336 41.31 -23.79 62.49
CA GLU A 336 42.42 -23.29 63.31
C GLU A 336 42.11 -23.42 64.81
N ARG A 337 40.89 -23.10 65.25
CA ARG A 337 40.48 -23.25 66.65
C ARG A 337 40.51 -24.70 67.12
N ILE A 338 40.07 -25.64 66.27
CA ILE A 338 40.12 -27.08 66.57
C ILE A 338 41.57 -27.55 66.70
N ILE A 339 42.45 -27.16 65.77
CA ILE A 339 43.88 -27.49 65.83
C ILE A 339 44.49 -26.96 67.14
N GLN A 340 44.13 -25.74 67.54
CA GLN A 340 44.61 -25.15 68.78
C GLN A 340 44.17 -25.96 70.00
N LEU A 341 42.89 -26.35 70.09
CA LEU A 341 42.38 -27.20 71.17
C LEU A 341 43.09 -28.57 71.21
N GLN A 342 43.39 -29.15 70.06
CA GLN A 342 44.13 -30.41 69.97
C GLN A 342 45.57 -30.28 70.47
N ARG A 343 46.26 -29.18 70.12
CA ARG A 343 47.61 -28.88 70.64
C ARG A 343 47.60 -28.69 72.15
N ASP A 344 46.62 -27.93 72.67
CA ASP A 344 46.52 -27.67 74.11
C ASP A 344 46.19 -28.95 74.88
N ARG A 345 45.35 -29.84 74.33
CA ARG A 345 45.12 -31.17 74.88
C ARG A 345 46.41 -32.00 74.94
N LEU A 346 47.17 -32.05 73.85
CA LEU A 346 48.42 -32.83 73.78
C LEU A 346 49.44 -32.33 74.81
N LYS A 347 49.59 -31.01 74.97
CA LYS A 347 50.47 -30.41 75.99
C LYS A 347 50.05 -30.79 77.40
N ARG A 348 48.76 -30.76 77.71
CA ARG A 348 48.25 -31.17 79.04
C ARG A 348 48.48 -32.66 79.31
N GLU A 349 48.27 -33.50 78.31
CA GLU A 349 48.58 -34.95 78.41
C GLU A 349 50.07 -35.18 78.70
N GLN A 350 50.97 -34.49 77.98
CA GLN A 350 52.41 -34.55 78.23
C GLN A 350 52.78 -34.13 79.65
N GLN A 351 52.24 -33.00 80.14
CA GLN A 351 52.50 -32.53 81.51
C GLN A 351 52.02 -33.50 82.59
N ILE A 352 50.87 -34.15 82.38
CA ILE A 352 50.37 -35.16 83.31
C ILE A 352 51.27 -36.40 83.27
N GLN A 353 51.70 -36.81 82.08
CA GLN A 353 52.57 -37.97 81.90
C GLN A 353 53.93 -37.76 82.56
N GLU A 354 54.57 -36.60 82.34
CA GLU A 354 55.85 -36.23 82.96
C GLU A 354 55.78 -36.28 84.48
N LYS A 355 54.74 -35.71 85.10
CA LYS A 355 54.55 -35.75 86.56
C LYS A 355 54.34 -37.17 87.10
N LYS A 356 53.62 -38.02 86.36
CA LYS A 356 53.41 -39.41 86.76
C LYS A 356 54.71 -40.21 86.67
N GLU A 357 55.51 -40.00 85.63
CA GLU A 357 56.82 -40.65 85.46
C GLU A 357 57.82 -40.19 86.53
N GLU A 358 57.84 -38.90 86.87
CA GLU A 358 58.65 -38.36 87.97
C GLU A 358 58.29 -39.01 89.32
N LEU A 359 57.00 -39.12 89.64
CA LEU A 359 56.54 -39.77 90.86
C LEU A 359 56.94 -41.26 90.89
N GLN A 360 56.76 -41.97 89.78
CA GLN A 360 57.10 -43.38 89.63
C GLN A 360 58.62 -43.61 89.78
N LEU A 361 59.45 -42.79 89.13
CA LEU A 361 60.91 -42.81 89.28
C LEU A 361 61.31 -42.59 90.74
N GLY A 362 60.67 -41.63 91.44
CA GLY A 362 60.93 -41.39 92.86
C GLY A 362 60.57 -42.57 93.78
N HIS A 363 59.61 -43.42 93.42
CA HIS A 363 59.33 -44.68 94.12
C HIS A 363 60.39 -45.75 93.82
N ILE A 364 60.82 -45.88 92.55
CA ILE A 364 61.88 -46.81 92.14
C ILE A 364 63.21 -46.48 92.82
N GLU A 365 63.61 -45.20 92.84
CA GLU A 365 64.85 -44.76 93.49
C GLU A 365 64.82 -45.03 95.01
N ARG A 366 63.67 -44.82 95.67
CA ARG A 366 63.49 -45.16 97.09
C ARG A 366 63.58 -46.66 97.35
N PHE A 367 62.97 -47.47 96.48
CA PHE A 367 63.08 -48.93 96.51
C PHE A 367 64.55 -49.37 96.40
N GLU A 368 65.28 -48.90 95.40
CA GLU A 368 66.71 -49.24 95.19
C GLU A 368 67.59 -48.81 96.39
N GLN A 369 67.33 -47.63 96.96
CA GLN A 369 68.04 -47.15 98.15
C GLN A 369 67.77 -48.02 99.38
N LEU A 370 66.52 -48.48 99.57
CA LEU A 370 66.14 -49.37 100.67
C LEU A 370 66.73 -50.78 100.49
N GLU A 371 66.73 -51.32 99.28
CA GLU A 371 67.37 -52.61 98.96
C GLU A 371 68.88 -52.60 99.21
N LYS A 372 69.56 -51.52 98.79
CA LYS A 372 70.99 -51.34 99.06
C LYS A 372 71.28 -51.29 100.55
N LYS A 373 70.51 -50.48 101.30
CA LYS A 373 70.63 -50.41 102.77
C LYS A 373 70.33 -51.76 103.45
N LEU A 374 69.38 -52.54 102.94
CA LEU A 374 69.03 -53.86 103.51
C LEU A 374 70.19 -54.85 103.35
N SER A 375 70.94 -54.74 102.25
CA SER A 375 72.12 -55.57 101.97
C SER A 375 73.32 -55.24 102.88
N GLU A 376 73.36 -54.03 103.46
CA GLU A 376 74.45 -53.54 104.33
C GLU A 376 74.13 -53.67 105.85
N GLU A 377 72.87 -53.92 106.24
CA GLU A 377 72.40 -53.91 107.63
C GLU A 377 72.50 -55.29 108.32
N GLN A 378 73.05 -55.35 109.54
CA GLN A 378 73.27 -56.62 110.28
C GLN A 378 72.28 -56.84 111.43
N HIS A 379 71.45 -55.84 111.76
CA HIS A 379 70.53 -55.89 112.89
C HIS A 379 69.12 -56.39 112.49
N HIS A 380 68.76 -57.59 112.97
CA HIS A 380 67.54 -58.33 112.61
C HIS A 380 66.21 -57.53 112.70
N PRO A 381 65.91 -56.75 113.77
CA PRO A 381 64.64 -56.00 113.85
C PRO A 381 64.58 -54.78 112.92
N LYS A 382 65.73 -54.25 112.47
CA LYS A 382 65.79 -53.19 111.45
C LYS A 382 65.62 -53.76 110.04
N GLN A 383 66.20 -54.95 109.78
CA GLN A 383 65.97 -55.68 108.52
C GLN A 383 64.49 -56.00 108.29
N THR A 384 63.74 -56.40 109.34
CA THR A 384 62.30 -56.66 109.21
C THR A 384 61.54 -55.39 108.79
N LYS A 385 61.78 -54.25 109.45
CA LYS A 385 61.15 -52.97 109.08
C LYS A 385 61.48 -52.54 107.65
N MET A 386 62.74 -52.71 107.23
CA MET A 386 63.19 -52.36 105.87
C MET A 386 62.60 -53.28 104.81
N ARG A 387 62.41 -54.58 105.11
CA ARG A 387 61.65 -55.49 104.23
C ARG A 387 60.19 -55.06 104.09
N ASP A 388 59.57 -54.61 105.18
CA ASP A 388 58.20 -54.08 105.14
C ASP A 388 58.12 -52.76 104.34
N ASP A 389 59.12 -51.89 104.44
CA ASP A 389 59.22 -50.65 103.63
C ASP A 389 59.44 -50.95 102.14
N ILE A 390 60.32 -51.92 101.81
CA ILE A 390 60.54 -52.40 100.43
C ILE A 390 59.23 -52.97 99.86
N ALA A 391 58.54 -53.82 100.61
CA ALA A 391 57.25 -54.38 100.19
C ALA A 391 56.19 -53.29 99.95
N ARG A 392 56.19 -52.22 100.77
CA ARG A 392 55.33 -51.03 100.56
C ARG A 392 55.67 -50.32 99.25
N GLU A 393 56.94 -50.04 98.98
CA GLU A 393 57.36 -49.38 97.73
C GLU A 393 57.10 -50.28 96.50
N THR A 394 57.33 -51.60 96.58
CA THR A 394 56.95 -52.55 95.52
C THR A 394 55.45 -52.49 95.24
N GLN A 395 54.61 -52.47 96.28
CA GLN A 395 53.17 -52.37 96.12
C GLN A 395 52.73 -51.05 95.48
N LEU A 396 53.40 -49.93 95.81
CA LEU A 396 53.16 -48.62 95.18
C LEU A 396 53.57 -48.61 93.70
N ILE A 397 54.70 -49.24 93.35
CA ILE A 397 55.14 -49.37 91.95
C ILE A 397 54.18 -50.26 91.15
N GLU A 398 53.79 -51.41 91.68
CA GLU A 398 52.84 -52.31 91.01
C GLU A 398 51.45 -51.71 90.84
N SER A 399 50.94 -50.98 91.85
CA SER A 399 49.66 -50.28 91.74
C SER A 399 49.74 -49.14 90.72
N SER A 400 50.82 -48.37 90.70
CA SER A 400 51.06 -47.34 89.70
C SER A 400 51.13 -47.89 88.27
N LEU A 401 51.72 -49.08 88.06
CA LEU A 401 51.75 -49.74 86.75
C LEU A 401 50.35 -50.19 86.29
N ARG A 402 49.56 -50.78 87.19
CA ARG A 402 48.17 -51.17 86.90
C ARG A 402 47.32 -49.95 86.53
N GLU A 403 47.42 -48.86 87.29
CA GLU A 403 46.73 -47.60 87.00
C GLU A 403 47.13 -47.02 85.63
N LYS A 404 48.38 -47.20 85.19
CA LYS A 404 48.85 -46.76 83.86
C LYS A 404 48.24 -47.60 82.74
N GLU A 405 48.16 -48.91 82.90
CA GLU A 405 47.51 -49.81 81.93
C GLU A 405 46.01 -49.53 81.82
N GLU A 406 45.33 -49.34 82.95
CA GLU A 406 43.91 -48.96 83.01
C GLU A 406 43.67 -47.60 82.32
N TYR A 407 44.50 -46.61 82.63
CA TYR A 407 44.43 -45.29 82.00
C TYR A 407 44.62 -45.36 80.47
N GLU A 408 45.58 -46.13 79.97
CA GLU A 408 45.77 -46.30 78.53
C GLU A 408 44.59 -47.02 77.88
N HIS A 409 44.02 -48.03 78.55
CA HIS A 409 42.81 -48.70 78.06
C HIS A 409 41.62 -47.74 77.96
N GLU A 410 41.34 -46.97 79.02
CA GLU A 410 40.28 -45.96 79.05
C GLU A 410 40.50 -44.86 78.01
N LYS A 411 41.74 -44.37 77.87
CA LYS A 411 42.12 -43.39 76.84
C LYS A 411 41.82 -43.92 75.43
N GLN A 412 42.18 -45.17 75.14
CA GLN A 412 41.89 -45.80 73.85
C GLN A 412 40.38 -45.95 73.61
N GLN A 413 39.61 -46.29 74.65
CA GLN A 413 38.15 -46.32 74.55
C GLN A 413 37.58 -44.92 74.25
N LEU A 414 38.03 -43.88 74.95
CA LEU A 414 37.60 -42.49 74.73
C LEU A 414 37.93 -42.01 73.31
N LEU A 415 39.12 -42.34 72.78
CA LEU A 415 39.49 -42.01 71.40
C LEU A 415 38.59 -42.71 70.39
N ARG A 416 38.29 -44.00 70.58
CA ARG A 416 37.34 -44.74 69.72
C ARG A 416 35.95 -44.11 69.74
N GLN A 417 35.43 -43.77 70.93
CA GLN A 417 34.15 -43.08 71.06
C GLN A 417 34.16 -41.71 70.38
N GLN A 418 35.25 -40.94 70.54
CA GLN A 418 35.42 -39.66 69.85
C GLN A 418 35.41 -39.82 68.32
N HIS A 419 36.06 -40.87 67.79
CA HIS A 419 36.04 -41.19 66.36
C HIS A 419 34.63 -41.53 65.85
N ILE A 420 33.86 -42.33 66.60
CA ILE A 420 32.48 -42.66 66.26
C ILE A 420 31.62 -41.39 66.24
N ARG A 421 31.68 -40.57 67.29
CA ARG A 421 30.96 -39.28 67.36
C ARG A 421 31.30 -38.36 66.20
N LYS A 422 32.60 -38.26 65.84
CA LYS A 422 33.05 -37.46 64.69
C LYS A 422 32.50 -37.99 63.37
N ARG A 423 32.46 -39.31 63.19
CA ARG A 423 31.90 -39.93 61.98
C ARG A 423 30.42 -39.67 61.85
N GLU A 424 29.65 -39.81 62.94
CA GLU A 424 28.22 -39.50 62.96
C GLU A 424 27.95 -38.03 62.67
N PHE A 425 28.70 -37.12 63.29
CA PHE A 425 28.62 -35.68 62.98
C PHE A 425 28.89 -35.39 61.50
N MET A 426 29.94 -35.98 60.92
CA MET A 426 30.24 -35.80 59.49
C MET A 426 29.13 -36.35 58.59
N ARG A 427 28.51 -37.48 58.96
CA ARG A 427 27.37 -38.02 58.22
C ARG A 427 26.21 -37.03 58.21
N ILE A 428 25.82 -36.51 59.38
CA ILE A 428 24.73 -35.54 59.51
C ILE A 428 25.06 -34.27 58.71
N LYS A 429 26.26 -33.71 58.83
CA LYS A 429 26.69 -32.54 58.05
C LYS A 429 26.56 -32.77 56.54
N CYS A 430 26.97 -33.94 56.05
CA CYS A 430 26.86 -34.27 54.62
C CYS A 430 25.39 -34.47 54.18
N GLU A 431 24.56 -35.08 55.03
CA GLU A 431 23.12 -35.25 54.77
C GLU A 431 22.43 -33.88 54.67
N GLU A 432 22.68 -32.98 55.62
CA GLU A 432 22.17 -31.59 55.60
C GLU A 432 22.63 -30.82 54.36
N HIS A 433 23.91 -30.94 53.98
CA HIS A 433 24.39 -30.30 52.74
C HIS A 433 23.69 -30.84 51.48
N LEU A 434 23.42 -32.14 51.42
CA LEU A 434 22.68 -32.74 50.31
C LEU A 434 21.22 -32.25 50.27
N GLU A 435 20.61 -31.99 51.43
CA GLU A 435 19.27 -31.42 51.52
C GLU A 435 19.24 -29.98 50.98
N PHE A 436 20.20 -29.13 51.35
CA PHE A 436 20.30 -27.77 50.80
C PHE A 436 20.43 -27.75 49.26
N GLU A 437 21.25 -28.63 48.68
CA GLU A 437 21.39 -28.73 47.22
C GLU A 437 20.11 -29.21 46.54
N ARG A 438 19.38 -30.15 47.16
CA ARG A 438 18.09 -30.63 46.64
C ARG A 438 17.01 -29.56 46.71
N GLU A 439 17.00 -28.74 47.75
CA GLU A 439 16.09 -27.61 47.87
C GLU A 439 16.38 -26.56 46.81
N LEU A 440 17.65 -26.18 46.63
CA LEU A 440 18.06 -25.24 45.59
C LEU A 440 17.65 -25.72 44.19
N GLU A 441 17.87 -26.99 43.87
CA GLU A 441 17.49 -27.53 42.57
C GLU A 441 15.97 -27.50 42.35
N ARG A 442 15.18 -27.78 43.40
CA ARG A 442 13.72 -27.66 43.36
C ARG A 442 13.28 -26.22 43.09
N GLU A 443 13.83 -25.26 43.83
CA GLU A 443 13.54 -23.83 43.64
C GLU A 443 13.93 -23.34 42.24
N ARG A 444 15.07 -23.81 41.72
CA ARG A 444 15.50 -23.50 40.34
C ARG A 444 14.55 -24.09 39.30
N GLN A 445 14.06 -25.30 39.51
CA GLN A 445 13.09 -25.93 38.63
C GLN A 445 11.76 -25.18 38.66
N GLU A 446 11.26 -24.81 39.84
CA GLU A 446 10.04 -23.99 39.99
C GLU A 446 10.18 -22.63 39.28
N LEU A 447 11.35 -21.98 39.42
CA LEU A 447 11.66 -20.74 38.72
C LEU A 447 11.67 -20.96 37.20
N PHE A 448 12.30 -22.03 36.72
CA PHE A 448 12.36 -22.37 35.30
C PHE A 448 10.96 -22.62 34.73
N ASP A 449 10.12 -23.37 35.42
CA ASP A 449 8.75 -23.69 35.00
C ASP A 449 7.88 -22.43 34.97
N HIS A 450 8.06 -21.52 35.95
CA HIS A 450 7.38 -20.23 35.98
C HIS A 450 7.67 -19.38 34.75
N TYR A 451 8.93 -19.29 34.31
CA TYR A 451 9.29 -18.48 33.15
C TYR A 451 9.09 -19.18 31.80
N SER A 452 9.09 -20.52 31.78
CA SER A 452 8.87 -21.32 30.55
C SER A 452 7.43 -21.30 30.05
N THR A 453 6.45 -20.98 30.91
CA THR A 453 5.03 -20.84 30.54
C THR A 453 4.67 -19.46 30.00
N THR A 454 5.61 -18.50 30.04
CA THR A 454 5.43 -17.10 29.61
C THR A 454 5.90 -16.82 28.18
N VAL A 455 6.48 -17.81 27.49
CA VAL A 455 6.89 -17.74 26.07
C VAL A 455 5.83 -18.43 25.22
#